data_AF-A0A0K9YLU6-F1
#
_entry.id   AF-A0A0K9YLU6-F1
#
_cell.length_a   1.000
_cell.length_b   1.000
_cell.length_c   1.000
_cell.angle_alpha   90.00
_cell.angle_beta   90.00
_cell.angle_gamma   90.00
#
_symmetry.space_group_name_H-M   'P 1'
#
loop_
_entity.id
_entity.type
_entity.pdbx_description
1 polymer ?
#
loop_
_entity_poly.entity_id
_entity_poly.type
_entity_poly.pdbx_seq_one_letter_code
_entity_poly.pdbx_strand_id
1 'polypeptide(L)'
;MKDKLIEKVCETCPATQWGKKSFCSVHNLHVGKIEICSEWDKYLIENQGLLEQGGQLAFINLEPALEVVQKVEEEIKDYHWMVKEIDRLAKEIYNAIASNPAIQQKLVATYGDAAGMPNGKGLRLSTMTIPEERYEKQIERMKTLENKVRQINDFAIGLGDSKHRTVLECMMDGMRMNSIARHVGVSRQRLNEIKRDLVNRLARELYSEELLGS
;
A
#
# COMPACT_ATOMS: atom_id res chain seq x y z
N MET A 1 17.25 13.04 -20.91
CA MET A 1 17.87 12.24 -19.82
C MET A 1 19.38 12.32 -19.89
N LYS A 2 19.97 12.00 -21.05
CA LYS A 2 21.40 12.14 -21.38
C LYS A 2 22.01 13.51 -21.04
N ASP A 3 21.37 14.61 -21.42
CA ASP A 3 21.92 15.96 -21.18
C ASP A 3 22.07 16.29 -19.68
N LYS A 4 21.13 15.81 -18.85
CA LYS A 4 21.20 15.96 -17.38
C LYS A 4 22.34 15.13 -16.76
N LEU A 5 22.67 13.98 -17.34
CA LEU A 5 23.80 13.15 -16.89
C LEU A 5 25.14 13.76 -17.29
N ILE A 6 25.19 14.31 -18.50
CA ILE A 6 26.35 15.05 -18.98
C ILE A 6 26.66 16.24 -18.06
N GLU A 7 25.66 17.05 -17.73
CA GLU A 7 25.83 18.18 -16.82
C GLU A 7 26.30 17.72 -15.43
N LYS A 8 25.65 16.73 -14.82
CA LYS A 8 25.94 16.34 -13.44
C LYS A 8 27.20 15.51 -13.24
N VAL A 9 27.57 14.69 -14.23
CA VAL A 9 28.69 13.73 -14.09
C VAL A 9 29.93 14.21 -14.84
N CYS A 10 29.77 14.73 -16.07
CA CYS A 10 30.92 15.18 -16.86
C CYS A 10 31.44 16.56 -16.45
N GLU A 11 30.72 17.32 -15.62
CA GLU A 11 31.26 18.53 -15.00
C GLU A 11 32.26 18.18 -13.89
N THR A 12 32.00 17.13 -13.11
CA THR A 12 32.82 16.73 -11.95
C THR A 12 33.85 15.66 -12.26
N CYS A 13 33.75 15.00 -13.42
CA CYS A 13 34.65 13.92 -13.80
C CYS A 13 36.07 14.46 -14.11
N PRO A 14 37.14 13.94 -13.50
CA PRO A 14 38.50 14.42 -13.74
C PRO A 14 39.01 14.10 -15.16
N ALA A 15 38.34 13.18 -15.87
CA ALA A 15 38.69 12.78 -17.23
C ALA A 15 38.06 13.66 -18.32
N THR A 16 37.17 14.59 -17.95
CA THR A 16 36.52 15.49 -18.90
C THR A 16 37.14 16.87 -18.86
N GLN A 17 37.51 17.39 -20.04
CA GLN A 17 37.92 18.77 -20.21
C GLN A 17 36.68 19.66 -20.37
N TRP A 18 35.91 19.77 -19.29
CA TRP A 18 34.69 20.56 -19.23
C TRP A 18 34.97 22.04 -19.55
N GLY A 19 34.05 22.70 -20.26
CA GLY A 19 34.13 24.13 -20.60
C GLY A 19 34.95 24.50 -21.84
N LYS A 20 36.19 24.00 -22.03
CA LYS A 20 37.06 24.44 -23.17
C LYS A 20 36.79 23.71 -24.49
N LYS A 21 36.59 22.39 -24.44
CA LYS A 21 36.29 21.54 -25.62
C LYS A 21 35.24 20.46 -25.34
N SER A 22 34.72 20.41 -24.11
CA SER A 22 33.76 19.42 -23.60
C SER A 22 34.08 18.02 -24.13
N PHE A 23 35.32 17.61 -23.89
CA PHE A 23 35.92 16.40 -24.44
C PHE A 23 36.23 15.40 -23.33
N CYS A 24 35.90 14.14 -23.54
CA CYS A 24 36.23 13.07 -22.60
C CYS A 24 37.53 12.38 -23.04
N SER A 25 38.54 12.35 -22.18
CA SER A 25 39.82 11.68 -22.47
C SER A 25 39.70 10.16 -22.52
N VAL A 26 38.75 9.57 -21.79
CA VAL A 26 38.52 8.10 -21.75
C VAL A 26 37.93 7.59 -23.06
N HIS A 27 36.92 8.28 -23.59
CA HIS A 27 36.22 7.88 -24.81
C HIS A 27 36.80 8.55 -26.07
N ASN A 28 37.75 9.48 -25.89
CA ASN A 28 38.40 10.26 -26.94
C ASN A 28 37.40 10.94 -27.92
N LEU A 29 36.27 11.39 -27.38
CA LEU A 29 35.15 11.98 -28.11
C LEU A 29 34.59 13.21 -27.38
N HIS A 30 33.88 14.06 -28.12
CA HIS A 30 33.07 15.12 -27.53
C HIS A 30 31.98 14.50 -26.64
N VAL A 31 31.76 15.03 -25.44
CA VAL A 31 30.88 14.45 -24.43
C VAL A 31 29.44 14.26 -24.93
N GLY A 32 28.94 15.16 -25.78
CA GLY A 32 27.62 15.01 -26.42
C GLY A 32 27.49 13.81 -27.38
N LYS A 33 28.61 13.29 -27.91
CA LYS A 33 28.65 12.13 -28.81
C LYS A 33 28.84 10.79 -28.09
N ILE A 34 29.07 10.81 -26.78
CA ILE A 34 29.23 9.59 -25.98
C ILE A 34 27.84 9.00 -25.75
N GLU A 35 27.64 7.73 -26.07
CA GLU A 35 26.36 7.05 -25.84
C GLU A 35 26.33 6.33 -24.50
N ILE A 36 27.47 5.79 -24.06
CA ILE A 36 27.61 4.95 -22.87
C ILE A 36 28.89 5.37 -22.14
N CYS A 37 28.86 5.45 -20.80
CA CYS A 37 30.01 5.80 -19.97
C CYS A 37 29.86 5.16 -18.59
N SER A 38 30.90 4.46 -18.11
CA SER A 38 30.89 3.78 -16.81
C SER A 38 30.63 4.70 -15.62
N GLU A 39 31.01 5.98 -15.72
CA GLU A 39 30.76 6.96 -14.67
C GLU A 39 29.31 7.45 -14.66
N TRP A 40 28.63 7.46 -15.81
CA TRP A 40 27.19 7.73 -15.87
C TRP A 40 26.41 6.57 -15.25
N ASP A 41 26.84 5.34 -15.53
CA ASP A 41 26.23 4.14 -14.98
C ASP A 41 26.36 4.13 -13.46
N LYS A 42 27.55 4.44 -12.91
CA LYS A 42 27.75 4.59 -11.46
C LYS A 42 26.85 5.68 -10.87
N TYR A 43 26.80 6.85 -11.49
CA TYR A 43 25.95 7.95 -11.01
C TYR A 43 24.46 7.58 -11.04
N LEU A 44 24.01 6.87 -12.07
CA LEU A 44 22.64 6.36 -12.18
C LEU A 44 22.34 5.30 -11.11
N ILE A 45 23.27 4.39 -10.87
CA ILE A 45 23.15 3.36 -9.82
C ILE A 45 23.04 4.02 -8.45
N GLU A 46 23.86 5.02 -8.17
CA GLU A 46 23.91 5.72 -6.88
C GLU A 46 22.69 6.64 -6.65
N ASN A 47 22.14 7.26 -7.70
CA ASN A 47 21.10 8.30 -7.56
C ASN A 47 19.68 7.88 -7.99
N GLN A 48 19.50 6.77 -8.71
CA GLN A 48 18.19 6.40 -9.27
C GLN A 48 17.68 5.00 -8.93
N GLY A 49 18.33 4.24 -8.04
CA GLY A 49 17.73 2.97 -7.55
C GLY A 49 17.30 2.05 -8.70
N LEU A 50 18.29 1.59 -9.48
CA LEU A 50 18.24 0.56 -10.51
C LEU A 50 17.01 0.53 -11.46
N LEU A 51 17.23 0.97 -12.71
CA LEU A 51 16.51 0.47 -13.88
C LEU A 51 17.50 -0.23 -14.80
N GLU A 52 17.23 -1.48 -15.17
CA GLU A 52 17.49 -1.93 -16.53
C GLU A 52 16.58 -3.12 -16.94
N GLN A 53 15.80 -2.87 -18.00
CA GLN A 53 15.21 -3.88 -18.86
C GLN A 53 16.35 -4.61 -19.59
N GLY A 54 16.37 -5.95 -19.57
CA GLY A 54 17.37 -6.71 -20.33
C GLY A 54 18.02 -7.89 -19.61
N GLY A 55 17.56 -8.26 -18.41
CA GLY A 55 17.82 -9.59 -17.87
C GLY A 55 18.91 -9.70 -16.80
N GLN A 56 18.94 -8.84 -15.79
CA GLN A 56 18.96 -9.21 -14.35
C GLN A 56 18.93 -7.96 -13.46
N LEU A 57 18.61 -8.17 -12.18
CA LEU A 57 17.58 -7.46 -11.41
C LEU A 57 17.86 -6.01 -10.97
N ALA A 58 16.80 -5.22 -11.10
CA ALA A 58 16.59 -3.91 -10.51
C ALA A 58 16.23 -3.97 -9.01
N PHE A 59 16.95 -3.21 -8.17
CA PHE A 59 16.48 -2.73 -6.86
C PHE A 59 15.88 -1.34 -7.04
N ILE A 60 14.62 -1.31 -7.45
CA ILE A 60 13.75 -0.18 -7.14
C ILE A 60 13.26 -0.44 -5.71
N ASN A 61 13.71 0.38 -4.75
CA ASN A 61 13.14 0.53 -3.41
C ASN A 61 12.59 -0.76 -2.75
N LEU A 62 13.50 -1.67 -2.35
CA LEU A 62 13.14 -2.92 -1.66
C LEU A 62 12.42 -2.66 -0.33
N GLU A 63 12.76 -1.56 0.35
CA GLU A 63 12.29 -1.26 1.70
C GLU A 63 10.80 -0.88 1.72
N PRO A 64 10.29 0.08 0.91
CA PRO A 64 8.85 0.31 0.75
C PRO A 64 8.08 -0.94 0.28
N ALA A 65 8.65 -1.72 -0.66
CA ALA A 65 8.00 -2.93 -1.13
C ALA A 65 7.88 -4.01 -0.05
N LEU A 66 8.90 -4.13 0.83
CA LEU A 66 8.90 -5.09 1.92
C LEU A 66 7.93 -4.68 3.03
N GLU A 67 7.88 -3.39 3.38
CA GLU A 67 6.95 -2.86 4.37
C GLU A 67 5.48 -3.07 3.95
N VAL A 68 5.15 -2.75 2.69
CA VAL A 68 3.81 -2.96 2.15
C VAL A 68 3.42 -4.44 2.18
N VAL A 69 4.33 -5.34 1.78
CA VAL A 69 4.09 -6.78 1.82
C VAL A 69 3.82 -7.26 3.26
N GLN A 70 4.61 -6.81 4.23
CA GLN A 70 4.41 -7.16 5.64
C GLN A 70 3.07 -6.66 6.16
N LYS A 71 2.70 -5.41 5.85
CA LYS A 71 1.43 -4.80 6.22
C LYS A 71 0.25 -5.61 5.68
N VAL A 72 0.33 -6.06 4.42
CA VAL A 72 -0.71 -6.91 3.82
C VAL A 72 -0.79 -8.27 4.50
N GLU A 73 0.34 -8.88 4.88
CA GLU A 73 0.32 -10.15 5.63
C GLU A 73 -0.41 -10.00 6.98
N GLU A 74 -0.17 -8.89 7.67
CA GLU A 74 -0.85 -8.56 8.93
C GLU A 74 -2.34 -8.31 8.70
N GLU A 75 -2.71 -7.56 7.67
CA GLU A 75 -4.11 -7.28 7.31
C GLU A 75 -4.91 -8.54 6.99
N ILE A 76 -4.32 -9.50 6.26
CA ILE A 76 -4.97 -10.80 6.01
C ILE A 76 -5.13 -11.59 7.31
N LYS A 77 -4.11 -11.60 8.17
CA LYS A 77 -4.12 -12.35 9.43
C LYS A 77 -5.13 -11.77 10.43
N ASP A 78 -5.23 -10.45 10.47
CA ASP A 78 -6.13 -9.73 11.35
C ASP A 78 -7.55 -9.64 10.79
N TYR A 79 -7.81 -10.11 9.57
CA TYR A 79 -9.13 -10.10 8.93
C TYR A 79 -10.24 -10.61 9.84
N HIS A 80 -10.07 -11.80 10.44
CA HIS A 80 -11.05 -12.36 11.37
C HIS A 80 -11.31 -11.47 12.59
N TRP A 81 -10.27 -10.81 13.08
CA TRP A 81 -10.39 -9.85 14.18
C TRP A 81 -11.10 -8.58 13.70
N MET A 82 -10.78 -8.05 12.52
CA MET A 82 -11.42 -6.87 11.94
C MET A 82 -12.94 -7.07 11.81
N VAL A 83 -13.38 -8.22 11.29
CA VAL A 83 -14.81 -8.55 11.17
C VAL A 83 -15.50 -8.58 12.54
N LYS A 84 -14.88 -9.21 13.54
CA LYS A 84 -15.42 -9.24 14.91
C LYS A 84 -15.45 -7.86 15.56
N GLU A 85 -14.43 -7.05 15.30
CA GLU A 85 -14.33 -5.70 15.86
C GLU A 85 -15.37 -4.78 15.25
N ILE A 86 -15.65 -4.91 13.94
CA ILE A 86 -16.77 -4.21 13.29
C ILE A 86 -18.10 -4.59 13.95
N ASP A 87 -18.37 -5.88 14.15
CA ASP A 87 -19.60 -6.34 14.81
C ASP A 87 -19.71 -5.81 16.26
N ARG A 88 -18.59 -5.81 17.02
CA ARG A 88 -18.55 -5.24 18.37
C ARG A 88 -18.86 -3.74 18.36
N LEU A 89 -18.19 -2.97 17.50
CA LEU A 89 -18.39 -1.52 17.37
C LEU A 89 -19.81 -1.19 16.92
N ALA A 90 -20.35 -1.91 15.94
CA ALA A 90 -21.71 -1.75 15.46
C ALA A 90 -22.75 -1.97 16.59
N LYS A 91 -22.56 -3.02 17.41
CA LYS A 91 -23.42 -3.29 18.57
C LYS A 91 -23.32 -2.20 19.62
N GLU A 92 -22.12 -1.71 19.93
CA GLU A 92 -21.92 -0.61 20.88
C GLU A 92 -22.62 0.67 20.43
N ILE A 93 -22.47 1.03 19.16
CA ILE A 93 -23.11 2.21 18.56
C ILE A 93 -24.63 2.04 18.56
N TYR A 94 -25.14 0.86 18.17
CA TYR A 94 -26.57 0.58 18.17
C TYR A 94 -27.18 0.68 19.56
N ASN A 95 -26.53 0.09 20.57
CA ASN A 95 -26.98 0.16 21.96
C ASN A 95 -26.97 1.60 22.49
N ALA A 96 -25.95 2.38 22.13
CA ALA A 96 -25.88 3.80 22.48
C ALA A 96 -27.06 4.58 21.87
N ILE A 97 -27.35 4.36 20.59
CA ILE A 97 -28.49 4.96 19.88
C ILE A 97 -29.82 4.56 20.54
N ALA A 98 -30.01 3.27 20.85
CA ALA A 98 -31.23 2.77 21.48
C ALA A 98 -31.44 3.35 22.89
N SER A 99 -30.37 3.55 23.65
CA SER A 99 -30.43 4.13 24.99
C SER A 99 -30.65 5.65 25.01
N ASN A 100 -30.36 6.36 23.91
CA ASN A 100 -30.48 7.80 23.82
C ASN A 100 -30.80 8.27 22.38
N PRO A 101 -32.09 8.46 22.04
CA PRO A 101 -32.53 8.87 20.72
C PRO A 101 -31.99 10.24 20.25
N ALA A 102 -31.55 11.10 21.17
CA ALA A 102 -30.94 12.38 20.81
C ALA A 102 -29.56 12.21 20.15
N ILE A 103 -28.86 11.11 20.44
CA ILE A 103 -27.59 10.74 19.78
C ILE A 103 -27.86 10.34 18.32
N GLN A 104 -28.98 9.65 18.06
CA GLN A 104 -29.37 9.23 16.70
C GLN A 104 -29.53 10.41 15.75
N GLN A 105 -30.29 11.44 16.16
CA GLN A 105 -30.57 12.60 15.31
C GLN A 105 -29.29 13.36 14.93
N LYS A 106 -28.31 13.40 15.84
CA LYS A 106 -27.03 14.07 15.60
C LYS A 106 -26.06 13.23 14.76
N LEU A 107 -25.93 11.93 15.03
CA LEU A 107 -25.07 11.04 14.22
C LEU A 107 -25.58 10.91 12.77
N VAL A 108 -26.91 10.84 12.57
CA VAL A 108 -27.53 10.82 11.23
C VAL A 108 -27.34 12.15 10.51
N ALA A 109 -27.30 13.28 11.22
CA ALA A 109 -27.00 14.59 10.63
C ALA A 109 -25.52 14.73 10.20
N THR A 110 -24.58 14.11 10.93
CA THR A 110 -23.15 14.14 10.59
C THR A 110 -22.77 13.13 9.50
N TYR A 111 -23.44 11.98 9.42
CA TYR A 111 -22.99 10.86 8.57
C TYR A 111 -24.05 10.18 7.70
N GLY A 112 -25.33 10.56 7.79
CA GLY A 112 -26.40 10.03 6.93
C GLY A 112 -26.53 10.78 5.60
N ASP A 113 -27.51 10.41 4.78
CA ASP A 113 -27.81 11.08 3.50
C ASP A 113 -28.12 12.59 3.65
N ALA A 114 -28.46 13.02 4.87
CA ALA A 114 -28.66 14.42 5.26
C ALA A 114 -27.35 15.20 5.54
N ALA A 115 -26.19 14.53 5.64
CA ALA A 115 -24.89 15.17 5.88
C ALA A 115 -24.42 16.04 4.70
N GLY A 116 -24.95 15.79 3.50
CA GLY A 116 -24.70 16.59 2.29
C GLY A 116 -25.57 17.84 2.16
N MET A 117 -26.61 18.01 2.98
CA MET A 117 -27.42 19.22 2.98
C MET A 117 -26.78 20.28 3.88
N PRO A 118 -26.52 21.51 3.39
CA PRO A 118 -25.95 22.58 4.21
C PRO A 118 -27.00 23.04 5.22
N ASN A 119 -27.03 22.41 6.39
CA ASN A 119 -27.81 22.90 7.51
C ASN A 119 -27.06 24.11 8.09
N GLY A 120 -27.72 25.27 8.03
CA GLY A 120 -27.19 26.53 8.55
C GLY A 120 -26.77 26.40 10.01
N LYS A 121 -25.52 26.79 10.27
CA LYS A 121 -24.76 26.72 11.54
C LYS A 121 -24.03 25.38 11.74
N GLY A 122 -22.80 25.35 11.23
CA GLY A 122 -21.84 24.29 11.49
C GLY A 122 -21.71 24.01 12.98
N LEU A 123 -21.91 22.76 13.36
CA LEU A 123 -21.64 22.26 14.68
C LEU A 123 -20.13 22.42 14.93
N ARG A 124 -19.74 23.39 15.74
CA ARG A 124 -18.33 23.53 16.14
C ARG A 124 -18.01 22.34 17.05
N LEU A 125 -16.87 21.67 16.81
CA LEU A 125 -16.27 20.67 17.71
C LEU A 125 -16.30 21.10 19.18
N SER A 126 -16.19 22.41 19.45
CA SER A 126 -16.30 23.03 20.79
C SER A 126 -17.66 22.89 21.49
N THR A 127 -18.67 22.33 20.82
CA THR A 127 -20.04 22.14 21.34
C THR A 127 -20.35 20.65 21.59
N MET A 128 -19.41 19.76 21.25
CA MET A 128 -19.61 18.33 21.44
C MET A 128 -19.36 17.96 22.90
N THR A 129 -20.22 17.10 23.42
CA THR A 129 -20.01 16.50 24.74
C THR A 129 -19.03 15.33 24.61
N ILE A 130 -18.22 15.07 25.64
CA ILE A 130 -17.22 13.96 25.66
C ILE A 130 -17.79 12.61 25.16
N PRO A 131 -19.06 12.24 25.44
CA PRO A 131 -19.66 11.03 24.88
C PRO A 131 -19.80 11.05 23.34
N GLU A 132 -20.08 12.20 22.73
CA GLU A 132 -20.29 12.32 21.28
C GLU A 132 -18.99 12.11 20.48
N GLU A 133 -17.90 12.78 20.88
CA GLU A 133 -16.58 12.60 20.23
C GLU A 133 -16.09 11.15 20.28
N ARG A 134 -16.44 10.42 21.35
CA ARG A 134 -16.11 9.00 21.49
C ARG A 134 -16.82 8.16 20.43
N TYR A 135 -18.10 8.40 20.18
CA TYR A 135 -18.87 7.66 19.17
C TYR A 135 -18.43 8.01 17.75
N GLU A 136 -18.10 9.27 17.48
CA GLU A 136 -17.56 9.68 16.17
C GLU A 136 -16.25 8.95 15.85
N LYS A 137 -15.32 8.90 16.81
CA LYS A 137 -14.06 8.13 16.65
C LYS A 137 -14.31 6.64 16.47
N GLN A 138 -15.31 6.07 17.15
CA GLN A 138 -15.69 4.67 16.98
C GLN A 138 -16.26 4.40 15.58
N ILE A 139 -17.11 5.30 15.07
CA ILE A 139 -17.68 5.20 13.72
C ILE A 139 -16.59 5.35 12.66
N GLU A 140 -15.67 6.31 12.82
CA GLU A 140 -14.55 6.49 11.91
C GLU A 140 -13.67 5.24 11.87
N ARG A 141 -13.29 4.71 13.05
CA ARG A 141 -12.54 3.45 13.15
C ARG A 141 -13.28 2.27 12.50
N MET A 142 -14.60 2.16 12.74
CA MET A 142 -15.42 1.11 12.14
C MET A 142 -15.40 1.21 10.61
N LYS A 143 -15.58 2.42 10.05
CA LYS A 143 -15.50 2.66 8.59
C LYS A 143 -14.14 2.30 8.00
N THR A 144 -13.05 2.61 8.70
CA THR A 144 -11.70 2.22 8.25
C THR A 144 -11.55 0.70 8.19
N LEU A 145 -12.03 -0.01 9.21
CA LEU A 145 -12.01 -1.49 9.24
C LEU A 145 -12.91 -2.08 8.14
N GLU A 146 -14.11 -1.55 7.97
CA GLU A 146 -15.05 -1.98 6.92
C GLU A 146 -14.46 -1.81 5.52
N ASN A 147 -13.78 -0.69 5.26
CA ASN A 147 -13.14 -0.44 3.98
C ASN A 147 -12.03 -1.48 3.70
N LYS A 148 -11.19 -1.78 4.71
CA LYS A 148 -10.15 -2.81 4.59
C LYS A 148 -10.74 -4.19 4.34
N VAL A 149 -11.76 -4.57 5.11
CA VAL A 149 -12.46 -5.86 4.94
C VAL A 149 -13.08 -5.96 3.55
N ARG A 150 -13.69 -4.88 3.06
CA ARG A 150 -14.26 -4.83 1.70
C ARG A 150 -13.18 -5.04 0.64
N GLN A 151 -12.08 -4.29 0.72
CA GLN A 151 -10.96 -4.41 -0.22
C GLN A 151 -10.39 -5.85 -0.29
N ILE A 152 -10.19 -6.49 0.86
CA ILE A 152 -9.70 -7.87 0.93
C ILE A 152 -10.73 -8.86 0.34
N ASN A 153 -12.03 -8.64 0.60
CA ASN A 153 -13.10 -9.48 0.04
C ASN A 153 -13.21 -9.34 -1.48
N ASP A 154 -13.15 -8.12 -1.99
CA ASP A 154 -13.22 -7.84 -3.42
C ASP A 154 -12.05 -8.52 -4.16
N PHE A 155 -10.85 -8.45 -3.59
CA PHE A 155 -9.69 -9.20 -4.06
C PHE A 155 -9.93 -10.71 -4.07
N ALA A 156 -10.46 -11.28 -2.97
CA ALA A 156 -10.76 -12.70 -2.87
C ALA A 156 -11.79 -13.17 -3.93
N ILE A 157 -12.78 -12.32 -4.26
CA ILE A 157 -13.77 -12.57 -5.31
C ILE A 157 -13.10 -12.53 -6.70
N GLY A 158 -12.18 -11.59 -6.93
CA GLY A 158 -11.44 -11.44 -8.18
C GLY A 158 -10.44 -12.57 -8.49
N LEU A 159 -10.10 -13.41 -7.51
CA LEU A 159 -9.20 -14.55 -7.71
C LEU A 159 -9.87 -15.65 -8.55
N GLY A 160 -9.42 -15.79 -9.81
CA GLY A 160 -9.90 -16.84 -10.71
C GLY A 160 -9.39 -18.26 -10.39
N ASP A 161 -8.26 -18.40 -9.67
CA ASP A 161 -7.76 -19.73 -9.30
C ASP A 161 -8.39 -20.22 -7.99
N SER A 162 -9.22 -21.26 -8.12
CA SER A 162 -9.88 -21.95 -7.01
C SER A 162 -8.94 -22.29 -5.85
N LYS A 163 -7.72 -22.75 -6.09
CA LYS A 163 -6.80 -23.14 -5.00
C LYS A 163 -6.24 -21.94 -4.26
N HIS A 164 -5.86 -20.89 -4.98
CA HIS A 164 -5.36 -19.65 -4.38
C HIS A 164 -6.46 -19.00 -3.54
N ARG A 165 -7.69 -18.99 -4.06
CA ARG A 165 -8.86 -18.50 -3.34
C ARG A 165 -9.12 -19.27 -2.04
N THR A 166 -9.15 -20.61 -2.09
CA THR A 166 -9.34 -21.42 -0.88
C THR A 166 -8.25 -21.20 0.16
N VAL A 167 -6.99 -21.04 -0.27
CA VAL A 167 -5.88 -20.73 0.66
C VAL A 167 -6.11 -19.38 1.33
N LEU A 168 -6.50 -18.35 0.56
CA LEU A 168 -6.76 -17.02 1.09
C LEU A 168 -7.94 -17.04 2.07
N GLU A 169 -9.07 -17.66 1.71
CA GLU A 169 -10.25 -17.81 2.57
C GLU A 169 -9.87 -18.49 3.90
N CYS A 170 -9.10 -19.59 3.85
CA CYS A 170 -8.63 -20.26 5.06
C CYS A 170 -7.72 -19.37 5.92
N MET A 171 -6.90 -18.51 5.30
CA MET A 171 -6.06 -17.55 6.03
C MET A 171 -6.90 -16.46 6.69
N MET A 172 -7.91 -15.94 5.97
CA MET A 172 -8.87 -14.95 6.47
C MET A 172 -9.67 -15.49 7.66
N ASP A 173 -10.00 -16.78 7.65
CA ASP A 173 -10.66 -17.48 8.77
C ASP A 173 -9.72 -17.69 9.98
N GLY A 174 -8.44 -17.35 9.86
CA GLY A 174 -7.44 -17.52 10.91
C GLY A 174 -6.99 -18.98 11.11
N MET A 175 -7.15 -19.84 10.09
CA MET A 175 -6.70 -21.23 10.19
C MET A 175 -5.16 -21.29 10.27
N ARG A 176 -4.65 -22.26 11.05
CA ARG A 176 -3.20 -22.50 11.13
C ARG A 176 -2.66 -22.98 9.79
N MET A 177 -1.51 -22.46 9.36
CA MET A 177 -0.88 -22.80 8.08
C MET A 177 -0.72 -24.31 7.84
N ASN A 178 -0.40 -25.09 8.89
CA ASN A 178 -0.31 -26.55 8.79
C ASN A 178 -1.67 -27.22 8.53
N SER A 179 -2.76 -26.67 9.06
CA SER A 179 -4.12 -27.15 8.79
C SER A 179 -4.54 -26.81 7.37
N ILE A 180 -4.21 -25.59 6.89
CA ILE A 180 -4.45 -25.17 5.50
C ILE A 180 -3.72 -26.11 4.53
N ALA A 181 -2.45 -26.41 4.78
CA ALA A 181 -1.65 -27.32 3.95
C ALA A 181 -2.32 -28.68 3.77
N ARG A 182 -2.84 -29.25 4.88
CA ARG A 182 -3.57 -30.53 4.86
C ARG A 182 -4.92 -30.41 4.16
N HIS A 183 -5.65 -29.32 4.40
CA HIS A 183 -6.97 -29.08 3.81
C HIS A 183 -6.89 -28.95 2.28
N VAL A 184 -5.92 -28.18 1.79
CA VAL A 184 -5.70 -27.93 0.35
C VAL A 184 -4.92 -29.06 -0.33
N GLY A 185 -4.29 -29.94 0.45
CA GLY A 185 -3.53 -31.10 -0.05
C GLY A 185 -2.19 -30.71 -0.69
N VAL A 186 -1.48 -29.73 -0.12
CA VAL A 186 -0.20 -29.22 -0.64
C VAL A 186 0.93 -29.33 0.37
N SER A 187 2.17 -29.37 -0.12
CA SER A 187 3.35 -29.31 0.77
C SER A 187 3.43 -27.93 1.46
N ARG A 188 4.11 -27.88 2.61
CA ARG A 188 4.33 -26.62 3.34
C ARG A 188 5.09 -25.59 2.51
N GLN A 189 6.06 -26.03 1.71
CA GLN A 189 6.78 -25.16 0.79
C GLN A 189 5.83 -24.57 -0.26
N ARG A 190 5.01 -25.42 -0.90
CA ARG A 190 4.07 -24.97 -1.92
C ARG A 190 3.03 -24.00 -1.36
N LEU A 191 2.55 -24.24 -0.14
CA LEU A 191 1.65 -23.32 0.55
C LEU A 191 2.31 -21.95 0.81
N ASN A 192 3.57 -21.93 1.22
CA ASN A 192 4.31 -20.67 1.42
C ASN A 192 4.59 -19.92 0.11
N GLU A 193 4.71 -20.62 -1.02
CA GLU A 193 4.78 -19.99 -2.35
C GLU A 193 3.44 -19.36 -2.73
N ILE A 194 2.34 -20.09 -2.54
CA ILE A 194 0.98 -19.59 -2.79
C ILE A 194 0.68 -18.38 -1.91
N LYS A 195 1.01 -18.45 -0.61
CA LYS A 195 0.88 -17.31 0.32
C LYS A 195 1.63 -16.09 -0.21
N ARG A 196 2.91 -16.25 -0.56
CA ARG A 196 3.73 -15.13 -1.04
C ARG A 196 3.16 -14.52 -2.32
N ASP A 197 2.69 -15.34 -3.25
CA ASP A 197 2.06 -14.86 -4.47
C ASP A 197 0.76 -14.08 -4.19
N LEU A 198 -0.11 -14.60 -3.31
CA LEU A 198 -1.33 -13.93 -2.88
C LEU A 198 -1.05 -12.56 -2.26
N VAL A 199 -0.11 -12.51 -1.30
CA VAL A 199 0.26 -11.27 -0.60
C VAL A 199 0.83 -10.24 -1.58
N ASN A 200 1.71 -10.67 -2.49
CA ASN A 200 2.29 -9.78 -3.50
C ASN A 200 1.24 -9.22 -4.46
N ARG A 201 0.25 -10.02 -4.86
CA ARG A 201 -0.85 -9.57 -5.71
C ARG A 201 -1.75 -8.57 -4.99
N LEU A 202 -2.13 -8.89 -3.75
CA LEU A 202 -2.95 -7.99 -2.93
C LEU A 202 -2.22 -6.67 -2.64
N ALA A 203 -0.92 -6.72 -2.30
CA ALA A 203 -0.09 -5.54 -2.11
C ALA A 203 -0.09 -4.62 -3.33
N ARG A 204 0.06 -5.19 -4.54
CA ARG A 204 0.02 -4.41 -5.78
C ARG A 204 -1.36 -3.80 -6.05
N GLU A 205 -2.43 -4.48 -5.67
CA GLU A 205 -3.78 -4.00 -5.91
C GLU A 205 -4.18 -2.89 -4.94
N LEU A 206 -3.82 -3.02 -3.66
CA LEU A 206 -4.18 -2.06 -2.62
C LEU A 206 -3.26 -0.84 -2.58
N TYR A 207 -1.98 -1.02 -2.88
CA TYR A 207 -0.93 -0.02 -2.65
C TYR A 207 -0.18 0.34 -3.94
N SER A 208 -0.80 0.17 -5.11
CA SER A 208 -0.20 0.54 -6.41
C SER A 208 0.32 1.98 -6.42
N GLU A 209 -0.44 2.93 -5.84
CA GLU A 209 -0.04 4.34 -5.78
C GLU A 209 1.12 4.60 -4.80
N GLU A 210 1.15 3.94 -3.64
CA GLU A 210 2.28 4.02 -2.69
C GLU A 210 3.55 3.40 -3.30
N LEU A 211 3.41 2.30 -4.04
CA LEU A 211 4.50 1.59 -4.69
C LEU A 211 5.05 2.33 -5.93
N LEU A 212 4.21 3.11 -6.63
CA LEU A 212 4.59 3.88 -7.83
C LEU A 212 4.98 5.33 -7.51
N GLY A 213 4.58 5.85 -6.35
CA GLY A 213 4.90 7.20 -5.86
C GLY A 213 6.25 7.31 -5.14
N SER A 214 7.05 6.25 -5.12
CA SER A 214 8.33 6.13 -4.41
C SER A 214 9.52 6.10 -5.36
#